data_AF-A0A0C9YTN3-F1
#
_entry.id   AF-A0A0C9YTN3-F1
#
_cell.length_a   1.000
_cell.length_b   1.000
_cell.length_c   1.000
_cell.angle_alpha   90.00
_cell.angle_beta   90.00
_cell.angle_gamma   90.00
#
_symmetry.space_group_name_H-M   'P 1'
#
loop_
_entity.id
_entity.type
_entity.pdbx_description
1 polymer ?
#
loop_
_entity_poly.entity_id
_entity_poly.type
_entity_poly.pdbx_seq_one_letter_code
_entity_poly.pdbx_strand_id
1 'polypeptide(L)'
;MSSQSFFAQKGQWKLVQPPCRPRTKVSLTQEARKELLAQQRNKNERFKKDLDGTLQQINDAMKTIALANHKSVNHVQHELYLGYNLFHTRCSQPSAWNAFCWKKKKEKGTEQLPEGKGALPALMQHASQEYKSLSTEEKKTLLDEYTSYRESKVFGLHATAKSKVNDITETLKAVENESAAVHRCRDHALHNAQVN
;
A
#
# COMPACT_ATOMS: atom_id res chain seq x y z
N MET A 1 -39.78 -52.56 -30.38
CA MET A 1 -39.60 -51.10 -30.18
C MET A 1 -38.25 -50.91 -29.53
N SER A 2 -37.26 -50.41 -30.26
CA SER A 2 -35.86 -50.32 -29.80
C SER A 2 -35.53 -48.86 -29.50
N SER A 3 -35.23 -48.58 -28.23
CA SER A 3 -34.95 -47.23 -27.73
C SER A 3 -33.46 -46.92 -27.90
N GLN A 4 -33.13 -46.06 -28.86
CA GLN A 4 -31.78 -45.55 -29.10
C GLN A 4 -31.46 -44.43 -28.09
N SER A 5 -30.42 -44.63 -27.27
CA SER A 5 -29.95 -43.64 -26.30
C SER A 5 -29.01 -42.62 -26.96
N PHE A 6 -29.41 -41.34 -26.92
CA PHE A 6 -28.60 -40.18 -27.31
C PHE A 6 -27.63 -39.83 -26.17
N PHE A 7 -26.46 -40.47 -26.10
CA PHE A 7 -25.35 -39.95 -25.32
C PHE A 7 -24.46 -39.07 -26.21
N ALA A 8 -24.66 -37.76 -26.12
CA ALA A 8 -23.75 -36.78 -26.70
C ALA A 8 -22.40 -36.85 -25.95
N GLN A 9 -21.36 -37.35 -26.63
CA GLN A 9 -19.98 -37.27 -26.16
C GLN A 9 -19.59 -35.80 -26.01
N LYS A 10 -19.38 -35.37 -24.76
CA LYS A 10 -18.81 -34.04 -24.46
C LYS A 10 -17.40 -33.97 -25.04
N GLY A 11 -17.28 -33.29 -26.18
CA GLY A 11 -15.99 -32.94 -26.78
C GLY A 11 -15.13 -32.20 -25.77
N GLN A 12 -13.91 -32.72 -25.57
CA GLN A 12 -12.88 -32.04 -24.80
C GLN A 12 -12.47 -30.76 -25.54
N TRP A 13 -12.86 -29.60 -25.01
CA TRP A 13 -12.32 -28.32 -25.42
C TRP A 13 -10.87 -28.24 -24.93
N LYS A 14 -9.92 -28.78 -25.70
CA LYS A 14 -8.52 -28.42 -25.54
C LYS A 14 -8.39 -26.96 -25.97
N LEU A 15 -8.25 -26.06 -24.99
CA LEU A 15 -7.74 -24.72 -25.24
C LEU A 15 -6.32 -24.89 -25.81
N VAL A 16 -6.23 -24.82 -27.13
CA VAL A 16 -4.97 -24.76 -27.87
C VAL A 16 -4.36 -23.39 -27.57
N GLN A 17 -3.70 -23.25 -26.42
CA GLN A 17 -2.72 -22.18 -26.31
C GLN A 17 -1.59 -22.53 -27.29
N PRO A 18 -1.25 -21.64 -28.23
CA PRO A 18 -0.14 -21.88 -29.12
C PRO A 18 1.11 -22.12 -28.25
N PRO A 19 1.94 -23.13 -28.56
CA PRO A 19 3.16 -23.39 -27.81
C PRO A 19 3.98 -22.10 -27.74
N CYS A 20 4.39 -21.71 -26.53
CA CYS A 20 5.23 -20.54 -26.30
C CYS A 20 6.47 -20.67 -27.19
N ARG A 21 6.57 -19.82 -28.22
CA ARG A 21 7.74 -19.82 -29.10
C ARG A 21 9.00 -19.60 -28.25
N PRO A 22 10.06 -20.40 -28.41
CA PRO A 22 11.30 -20.20 -27.70
C PRO A 22 11.83 -18.80 -28.02
N ARG A 23 11.97 -17.97 -26.98
CA ARG A 23 12.55 -16.64 -27.12
C ARG A 23 14.05 -16.80 -27.35
N THR A 24 14.55 -16.27 -28.46
CA THR A 24 15.99 -16.18 -28.72
C THR A 24 16.67 -15.42 -27.58
N LYS A 25 17.59 -16.09 -26.88
CA LYS A 25 18.40 -15.45 -25.83
C LYS A 25 19.44 -14.56 -26.51
N VAL A 26 19.13 -13.26 -26.63
CA VAL A 26 20.09 -12.28 -27.12
C VAL A 26 21.10 -11.99 -26.01
N SER A 27 22.31 -12.52 -26.16
CA SER A 27 23.42 -12.21 -25.25
C SER A 27 24.04 -10.88 -25.65
N LEU A 28 23.75 -9.82 -24.89
CA LEU A 28 24.39 -8.52 -25.08
C LEU A 28 25.90 -8.60 -24.76
N THR A 29 26.71 -7.97 -25.60
CA THR A 29 28.15 -7.78 -25.39
C THR A 29 28.41 -6.95 -24.12
N GLN A 30 29.60 -7.07 -23.54
CA GLN A 30 29.95 -6.34 -22.31
C GLN A 30 29.88 -4.83 -22.50
N GLU A 31 30.24 -4.33 -23.68
CA GLU A 31 30.15 -2.91 -24.04
C GLU A 31 28.69 -2.44 -24.14
N ALA A 32 27.83 -3.19 -24.83
CA ALA A 32 26.40 -2.89 -24.93
C ALA A 32 25.72 -2.86 -23.55
N ARG A 33 26.15 -3.71 -22.61
CA ARG A 33 25.64 -3.68 -21.23
C ARG A 33 26.08 -2.42 -20.48
N LYS A 34 27.35 -1.99 -20.64
CA LYS A 34 27.86 -0.76 -20.02
C LYS A 34 27.13 0.46 -20.56
N GLU A 35 26.91 0.52 -21.87
CA GLU A 35 26.17 1.62 -22.50
C GLU A 35 24.71 1.67 -22.02
N LEU A 36 24.02 0.53 -21.96
CA LEU A 36 22.66 0.45 -21.45
C LEU A 36 22.56 0.95 -20.01
N LEU A 37 23.50 0.56 -19.14
CA LEU A 37 23.55 1.05 -17.76
C LEU A 37 23.82 2.56 -17.70
N ALA A 38 24.72 3.09 -18.54
CA ALA A 38 24.97 4.53 -18.62
C ALA A 38 23.72 5.30 -19.06
N GLN A 39 23.02 4.81 -20.08
CA GLN A 39 21.74 5.38 -20.53
C GLN A 39 20.68 5.33 -19.42
N GLN A 40 20.59 4.23 -18.68
CA GLN A 40 19.65 4.10 -17.57
C GLN A 40 19.96 5.11 -16.44
N ARG A 41 21.24 5.30 -16.10
CA ARG A 41 21.67 6.31 -15.12
C ARG A 41 21.29 7.72 -15.58
N ASN A 42 21.60 8.08 -16.82
CA ASN A 42 21.26 9.39 -17.38
C ASN A 42 19.74 9.64 -17.39
N LYS A 43 18.94 8.64 -17.75
CA LYS A 43 17.46 8.75 -17.70
C LYS A 43 16.97 8.94 -16.27
N ASN A 44 17.52 8.20 -15.32
CA ASN A 44 17.16 8.32 -13.91
C ASN A 44 17.57 9.68 -13.32
N GLU A 45 18.73 10.21 -13.70
CA GLU A 45 19.18 11.54 -13.29
C GLU A 45 18.28 12.65 -13.83
N ARG A 46 17.88 12.57 -15.11
CA ARG A 46 16.90 13.50 -15.69
C ARG A 46 15.57 13.44 -14.96
N PHE A 47 15.05 12.22 -14.74
CA PHE A 47 13.82 12.03 -13.99
C PHE A 47 13.87 12.64 -12.59
N LYS A 48 14.98 12.46 -11.86
CA LYS A 48 15.16 13.09 -10.53
C LYS A 48 15.17 14.61 -10.61
N LYS A 49 15.89 15.18 -11.58
CA LYS A 49 15.91 16.64 -11.79
C LYS A 49 14.52 17.19 -12.11
N ASP A 50 13.75 16.49 -12.95
CA ASP A 50 12.39 16.89 -13.29
C ASP A 50 11.47 16.83 -12.06
N LEU A 51 11.61 15.80 -11.22
CA LEU A 51 10.91 15.70 -9.94
C LEU A 51 11.27 16.84 -9.00
N ASP A 52 12.57 17.10 -8.79
CA ASP A 52 13.04 18.16 -7.91
C ASP A 52 12.55 19.54 -8.39
N GLY A 53 12.59 19.78 -9.69
CA GLY A 53 12.06 21.00 -10.32
C GLY A 53 10.55 21.16 -10.11
N THR A 54 9.79 20.08 -10.27
CA THR A 54 8.34 20.09 -10.04
C THR A 54 8.00 20.35 -8.57
N LEU A 55 8.71 19.71 -7.64
CA LEU A 55 8.54 19.94 -6.20
C LEU A 55 8.86 21.39 -5.81
N GLN A 56 9.89 21.97 -6.41
CA GLN A 56 10.22 23.38 -6.20
C GLN A 56 9.10 24.30 -6.70
N GLN A 57 8.55 24.06 -7.90
CA GLN A 57 7.41 24.82 -8.42
C GLN A 57 6.18 24.74 -7.50
N ILE A 58 5.87 23.55 -6.96
CA ILE A 58 4.78 23.37 -6.00
C ILE A 58 5.06 24.19 -4.73
N ASN A 59 6.28 24.15 -4.20
CA ASN A 59 6.67 24.95 -3.02
C ASN A 59 6.54 26.46 -3.27
N ASP A 60 6.94 26.94 -4.44
CA ASP A 60 6.85 28.35 -4.79
C ASP A 60 5.39 28.80 -5.01
N ALA A 61 4.55 27.92 -5.60
CA ALA A 61 3.11 28.14 -5.67
C ALA A 61 2.47 28.18 -4.27
N MET A 62 2.85 27.28 -3.35
CA MET A 62 2.35 27.29 -1.96
C MET A 62 2.72 28.59 -1.23
N LYS A 63 3.95 29.07 -1.38
CA LYS A 63 4.38 30.36 -0.82
C LYS A 63 3.59 31.52 -1.41
N THR A 64 3.35 31.51 -2.73
CA THR A 64 2.57 32.54 -3.42
C THR A 64 1.14 32.60 -2.89
N ILE A 65 0.48 31.44 -2.71
CA ILE A 65 -0.86 31.33 -2.12
C ILE A 65 -0.84 31.82 -0.67
N ALA A 66 0.16 31.42 0.13
CA ALA A 66 0.29 31.84 1.51
C ALA A 66 0.41 33.36 1.65
N LEU A 67 1.27 33.98 0.82
CA LEU A 67 1.45 35.43 0.77
C LEU A 67 0.18 36.15 0.32
N ALA A 68 -0.47 35.69 -0.76
CA ALA A 68 -1.68 36.30 -1.31
C ALA A 68 -2.89 36.25 -0.35
N ASN A 69 -2.95 35.24 0.52
CA ASN A 69 -4.07 35.02 1.44
C ASN A 69 -3.75 35.38 2.91
N HIS A 70 -2.56 35.93 3.19
CA HIS A 70 -2.08 36.20 4.54
C HIS A 70 -2.17 34.97 5.47
N LYS A 71 -1.83 33.79 4.94
CA LYS A 71 -1.79 32.53 5.69
C LYS A 71 -0.36 32.04 5.83
N SER A 72 -0.11 31.15 6.79
CA SER A 72 1.18 30.46 6.88
C SER A 72 1.30 29.42 5.76
N VAL A 73 2.53 29.16 5.31
CA VAL A 73 2.83 28.11 4.32
C VAL A 73 2.35 26.74 4.84
N ASN A 74 2.54 26.47 6.13
CA ASN A 74 2.09 25.23 6.77
C ASN A 74 0.57 25.04 6.69
N HIS A 75 -0.21 26.12 6.83
CA HIS A 75 -1.67 26.06 6.69
C HIS A 75 -2.07 25.73 5.25
N VAL A 76 -1.48 26.40 4.26
CA VAL A 76 -1.72 26.12 2.83
C VAL A 76 -1.29 24.70 2.45
N GLN A 77 -0.15 24.25 2.99
CA GLN A 77 0.35 22.89 2.81
C GLN A 77 -0.65 21.86 3.33
N HIS A 78 -1.15 22.04 4.55
CA HIS A 78 -2.13 21.16 5.17
C HIS A 78 -3.43 21.10 4.36
N GLU A 79 -3.96 22.25 3.93
CA GLU A 79 -5.15 22.34 3.06
C GLU A 79 -4.94 21.66 1.70
N LEU A 80 -3.76 21.81 1.08
CA LEU A 80 -3.46 21.15 -0.20
C LEU A 80 -3.34 19.63 -0.05
N TYR A 81 -2.61 19.14 0.96
CA TYR A 81 -2.44 17.70 1.16
C TYR A 81 -3.73 17.00 1.63
N LEU A 82 -4.50 17.62 2.52
CA LEU A 82 -5.78 17.06 2.96
C LEU A 82 -6.88 17.25 1.93
N GLY A 83 -6.93 18.40 1.26
CA GLY A 83 -7.84 18.67 0.14
C GLY A 83 -7.63 17.69 -1.01
N TYR A 84 -6.39 17.23 -1.23
CA TYR A 84 -6.10 16.20 -2.22
C TYR A 84 -6.68 14.82 -1.83
N ASN A 85 -6.65 14.45 -0.56
CA ASN A 85 -7.26 13.20 -0.08
C ASN A 85 -8.79 13.19 -0.23
N LEU A 86 -9.46 14.35 -0.17
CA LEU A 86 -10.89 14.47 -0.45
C LEU A 86 -11.26 14.02 -1.89
N PHE A 87 -10.36 14.20 -2.87
CA PHE A 87 -10.59 13.75 -4.24
C PHE A 87 -10.39 12.23 -4.43
N HIS A 88 -9.56 11.59 -3.59
CA HIS A 88 -9.39 10.14 -3.58
C HIS A 88 -10.42 9.39 -2.71
N THR A 89 -11.15 10.11 -1.85
CA THR A 89 -12.26 9.53 -1.07
C THR A 89 -13.56 9.31 -1.87
N ARG A 90 -13.55 9.44 -3.20
CA ARG A 90 -14.51 8.69 -4.05
C ARG A 90 -14.26 7.18 -4.05
N CYS A 91 -13.67 6.66 -2.97
CA CYS A 91 -13.80 5.27 -2.62
C CYS A 91 -15.30 4.96 -2.55
N SER A 92 -15.78 4.13 -3.47
CA SER A 92 -17.15 3.64 -3.47
C SER A 92 -17.56 3.24 -2.05
N GLN A 93 -18.77 3.67 -1.66
CA GLN A 93 -19.34 3.35 -0.36
C GLN A 93 -19.14 1.86 -0.10
N PRO A 94 -18.56 1.48 1.06
CA PRO A 94 -18.30 0.08 1.36
C PRO A 94 -19.62 -0.69 1.26
N SER A 95 -19.64 -1.73 0.43
CA SER A 95 -20.82 -2.59 0.29
C SER A 95 -20.75 -3.73 1.30
N ALA A 96 -21.92 -4.18 1.77
CA ALA A 96 -22.00 -5.31 2.70
C ALA A 96 -21.35 -6.57 2.12
N TRP A 97 -21.40 -6.74 0.79
CA TRP A 97 -20.69 -7.81 0.09
C TRP A 97 -19.16 -7.68 0.20
N ASN A 98 -18.61 -6.47 0.04
CA ASN A 98 -17.16 -6.25 0.19
C ASN A 98 -16.70 -6.50 1.63
N ALA A 99 -17.48 -6.04 2.62
CA ALA A 99 -17.24 -6.31 4.03
C ALA A 99 -17.24 -7.82 4.34
N PHE A 100 -18.23 -8.54 3.80
CA PHE A 100 -18.31 -10.00 3.92
C PHE A 100 -17.10 -10.70 3.29
N CYS A 101 -16.73 -10.36 2.06
CA CYS A 101 -15.56 -10.92 1.40
C CYS A 101 -14.26 -10.65 2.17
N TRP A 102 -14.12 -9.45 2.76
CA TRP A 102 -13.00 -9.11 3.63
C TRP A 102 -12.94 -10.01 4.87
N LYS A 103 -14.07 -10.19 5.56
CA LYS A 103 -14.13 -11.06 6.75
C LYS A 103 -13.81 -12.51 6.41
N LYS A 104 -14.38 -13.05 5.33
CA LYS A 104 -14.08 -14.41 4.86
C LYS A 104 -12.62 -14.60 4.48
N LYS A 105 -11.97 -13.58 3.91
CA LYS A 105 -10.54 -13.60 3.61
C LYS A 105 -9.69 -13.62 4.90
N LYS A 106 -10.14 -12.95 5.95
CA LYS A 106 -9.49 -12.96 7.27
C LYS A 106 -9.64 -14.31 7.96
N GLU A 107 -10.82 -14.91 7.89
CA GLU A 107 -11.13 -16.24 8.45
C GLU A 107 -10.34 -17.36 7.75
N LYS A 108 -10.20 -17.30 6.43
CA LYS A 108 -9.42 -18.27 5.63
C LYS A 108 -7.90 -18.02 5.67
N GLY A 109 -7.44 -17.26 6.65
CA GLY A 109 -6.03 -16.97 6.83
C GLY A 109 -5.22 -18.26 7.02
N THR A 110 -4.40 -18.59 6.03
CA THR A 110 -3.26 -19.55 6.08
C THR A 110 -3.54 -21.03 5.77
N GLU A 111 -4.78 -21.50 5.74
CA GLU A 111 -5.05 -22.92 5.43
C GLU A 111 -5.82 -23.11 4.10
N GLN A 112 -5.14 -23.77 3.16
CA GLN A 112 -5.64 -24.42 1.94
C GLN A 112 -6.72 -23.66 1.15
N LEU A 113 -6.29 -22.77 0.25
CA LEU A 113 -7.10 -22.51 -0.94
C LEU A 113 -7.01 -23.73 -1.87
N PRO A 114 -8.13 -24.28 -2.38
CA PRO A 114 -8.09 -25.32 -3.39
C PRO A 114 -7.39 -24.79 -4.64
N GLU A 115 -6.23 -25.40 -4.95
CA GLU A 115 -5.32 -25.00 -6.01
C GLU A 115 -5.93 -25.37 -7.38
N GLY A 116 -6.66 -24.44 -8.00
CA GLY A 116 -7.20 -24.65 -9.34
C GLY A 116 -8.14 -23.57 -9.84
N LYS A 117 -8.02 -23.20 -11.13
CA LYS A 117 -8.89 -22.20 -11.79
C LYS A 117 -10.39 -22.56 -11.76
N GLY A 118 -10.73 -23.84 -11.57
CA GLY A 118 -12.11 -24.33 -11.46
C GLY A 118 -12.73 -24.22 -10.06
N ALA A 119 -11.95 -23.94 -9.02
CA ALA A 119 -12.46 -23.88 -7.65
C ALA A 119 -13.09 -22.52 -7.30
N LEU A 120 -12.75 -21.47 -8.04
CA LEU A 120 -13.17 -20.10 -7.76
C LEU A 120 -14.68 -19.89 -7.96
N PRO A 121 -15.34 -20.42 -9.02
CA PRO A 121 -16.79 -20.33 -9.16
C PRO A 121 -17.55 -21.06 -8.04
N ALA A 122 -17.10 -22.24 -7.63
CA ALA A 122 -17.73 -23.01 -6.54
C ALA A 122 -17.60 -22.27 -5.20
N LEU A 123 -16.43 -21.69 -4.91
CA LEU A 123 -16.21 -20.85 -3.75
C LEU A 123 -17.08 -19.59 -3.75
N MET A 124 -17.24 -18.94 -4.91
CA MET A 124 -18.13 -17.77 -5.04
C MET A 124 -19.60 -18.15 -4.85
N GLN A 125 -20.04 -19.31 -5.33
CA GLN A 125 -21.42 -19.78 -5.12
C GLN A 125 -21.71 -20.05 -3.65
N HIS A 126 -20.81 -20.76 -2.95
CA HIS A 126 -20.95 -21.04 -1.52
C HIS A 126 -20.93 -19.74 -0.70
N ALA A 127 -19.98 -18.85 -0.98
CA ALA A 127 -19.90 -17.54 -0.33
C ALA A 127 -21.14 -16.66 -0.61
N SER A 128 -21.72 -16.75 -1.81
CA SER A 128 -22.95 -16.04 -2.15
C SER A 128 -24.16 -16.57 -1.38
N GLN A 129 -24.27 -17.88 -1.21
CA GLN A 129 -25.33 -18.51 -0.43
C GLN A 129 -25.21 -18.13 1.05
N GLU A 130 -24.00 -18.23 1.62
CA GLU A 130 -23.73 -17.80 3.01
C GLU A 130 -24.13 -16.33 3.23
N TYR A 131 -23.75 -15.44 2.31
CA TYR A 131 -24.12 -14.03 2.41
C TYR A 131 -25.62 -13.78 2.31
N LYS A 132 -26.33 -14.57 1.49
CA LYS A 132 -27.80 -14.47 1.39
C LYS A 132 -28.48 -14.93 2.67
N SER A 133 -27.92 -15.93 3.37
CA SER A 133 -28.43 -16.39 4.67
C SER A 133 -28.16 -15.43 5.84
N LEU A 134 -27.24 -14.47 5.68
CA LEU A 134 -26.98 -13.48 6.73
C LEU A 134 -28.17 -12.56 6.95
N SER A 135 -28.44 -12.28 8.22
CA SER A 135 -29.47 -11.32 8.63
C SER A 135 -29.08 -9.88 8.27
N THR A 136 -30.05 -8.97 8.35
CA THR A 136 -29.85 -7.54 8.14
C THR A 136 -28.94 -6.93 9.21
N GLU A 137 -29.05 -7.39 10.45
CA GLU A 137 -28.25 -6.97 11.59
C GLU A 137 -26.80 -7.41 11.41
N GLU A 138 -26.57 -8.67 11.02
CA GLU A 138 -25.23 -9.20 10.75
C GLU A 138 -24.54 -8.43 9.62
N LYS A 139 -25.28 -8.15 8.54
CA LYS A 139 -24.74 -7.34 7.42
C LYS A 139 -24.36 -5.92 7.86
N LYS A 140 -25.13 -5.32 8.77
CA LYS A 140 -24.82 -4.00 9.33
C LYS A 140 -23.56 -4.04 10.19
N THR A 141 -23.46 -5.01 11.11
CA THR A 141 -22.26 -5.18 11.95
C THR A 141 -21.02 -5.40 11.10
N LEU A 142 -21.11 -6.18 10.01
CA LEU A 142 -20.00 -6.37 9.08
C LEU A 142 -19.57 -5.06 8.40
N LEU A 143 -20.52 -4.22 8.01
CA LEU A 143 -20.24 -2.91 7.43
C LEU A 143 -19.56 -1.98 8.44
N ASP A 144 -20.02 -1.96 9.69
CA ASP A 144 -19.47 -1.12 10.76
C ASP A 144 -18.02 -1.56 11.12
N GLU A 145 -17.78 -2.87 11.19
CA GLU A 145 -16.41 -3.42 11.36
C GLU A 145 -15.50 -3.05 10.19
N TYR A 146 -16.00 -3.18 8.95
CA TYR A 146 -15.22 -2.95 7.74
C TYR A 146 -14.91 -1.47 7.50
N THR A 147 -15.85 -0.57 7.83
CA THR A 147 -15.66 0.88 7.79
C THR A 147 -14.60 1.30 8.81
N SER A 148 -14.72 0.84 10.06
CA SER A 148 -13.72 1.08 11.12
C SER A 148 -12.32 0.57 10.71
N TYR A 149 -12.25 -0.61 10.08
CA TYR A 149 -11.00 -1.15 9.53
C TYR A 149 -10.43 -0.26 8.41
N ARG A 150 -11.27 0.19 7.46
CA ARG A 150 -10.87 1.07 6.36
C ARG A 150 -10.34 2.40 6.87
N GLU A 151 -11.03 3.02 7.83
CA GLU A 151 -10.59 4.27 8.46
C GLU A 151 -9.24 4.07 9.15
N SER A 152 -9.09 3.01 9.96
CA SER A 152 -7.82 2.65 10.61
C SER A 152 -6.69 2.42 9.59
N LYS A 153 -7.00 1.87 8.41
CA LYS A 153 -6.06 1.65 7.30
C LYS A 153 -5.69 2.94 6.57
N VAL A 154 -6.62 3.89 6.42
CA VAL A 154 -6.39 5.19 5.78
C VAL A 154 -5.52 6.08 6.67
N PHE A 155 -5.72 6.03 7.98
CA PHE A 155 -4.82 6.65 8.96
C PHE A 155 -3.48 5.91 9.10
N GLY A 156 -3.43 4.65 8.69
CA GLY A 156 -2.20 3.87 8.53
C GLY A 156 -1.43 4.27 7.28
N LEU A 157 -1.02 5.54 7.19
CA LEU A 157 0.07 5.97 6.31
C LEU A 157 1.20 4.98 6.52
N HIS A 158 1.52 4.21 5.48
CA HIS A 158 2.42 3.05 5.49
C HIS A 158 3.56 3.17 6.53
N ALA A 159 3.32 2.68 7.75
CA ALA A 159 4.38 2.40 8.72
C ALA A 159 5.10 1.16 8.22
N THR A 160 5.86 1.33 7.15
CA THR A 160 6.77 0.32 6.62
C THR A 160 7.68 -0.11 7.76
N ALA A 161 8.18 -1.36 7.71
CA ALA A 161 9.15 -1.82 8.70
C ALA A 161 10.32 -0.82 8.85
N LYS A 162 10.70 -0.17 7.75
CA LYS A 162 11.71 0.91 7.72
C LYS A 162 11.27 2.16 8.49
N SER A 163 10.04 2.64 8.34
CA SER A 163 9.52 3.78 9.12
C SER A 163 9.47 3.46 10.60
N LYS A 164 9.02 2.25 10.98
CA LYS A 164 9.04 1.82 12.39
C LYS A 164 10.45 1.78 12.97
N VAL A 165 11.41 1.26 12.20
CA VAL A 165 12.83 1.24 12.61
C VAL A 165 13.38 2.67 12.74
N ASN A 166 13.05 3.56 11.81
CA ASN A 166 13.47 4.97 11.90
C ASN A 166 12.89 5.65 13.14
N ASP A 167 11.60 5.50 13.41
CA ASP A 167 10.95 6.08 14.59
C ASP A 167 11.59 5.57 15.90
N ILE A 168 11.86 4.26 15.99
CA ILE A 168 12.57 3.65 17.12
C ILE A 168 13.99 4.21 17.24
N THR A 169 14.70 4.37 16.12
CA THR A 169 16.07 4.90 16.12
C THR A 169 16.10 6.36 16.55
N GLU A 170 15.16 7.18 16.08
CA GLU A 170 15.05 8.59 16.44
C GLU A 170 14.65 8.78 17.91
N THR A 171 13.70 7.98 18.42
CA THR A 171 13.33 8.01 19.84
C THR A 171 14.47 7.54 20.75
N LEU A 172 15.20 6.48 20.39
CA LEU A 172 16.39 6.06 21.15
C LEU A 172 17.47 7.14 21.18
N LYS A 173 17.73 7.78 20.03
CA LYS A 173 18.71 8.87 19.94
C LYS A 173 18.31 10.08 20.81
N ALA A 174 17.03 10.39 20.90
CA ALA A 174 16.54 11.45 21.78
C ALA A 174 16.80 11.12 23.25
N VAL A 175 16.49 9.89 23.68
CA VAL A 175 16.75 9.43 25.05
C VAL A 175 18.24 9.46 25.39
N GLU A 176 19.10 9.01 24.47
CA GLU A 176 20.56 9.07 24.66
C GLU A 176 21.03 10.51 24.85
N ASN A 177 20.56 11.44 24.03
CA ASN A 177 20.92 12.86 24.15
C ASN A 177 20.51 13.46 25.50
N GLU A 178 19.30 13.16 25.98
CA GLU A 178 18.83 13.61 27.29
C GLU A 178 19.65 13.01 28.43
N SER A 179 19.93 11.70 28.37
CA SER A 179 20.74 11.02 29.39
C SER A 179 22.16 11.60 29.47
N ALA A 180 22.76 11.93 28.32
CA ALA A 180 24.06 12.57 28.23
C ALA A 180 24.02 14.02 28.76
N ALA A 181 22.92 14.75 28.52
CA ALA A 181 22.73 16.09 29.08
C ALA A 181 22.64 16.04 30.61
N VAL A 182 21.92 15.07 31.18
CA VAL A 182 21.81 14.88 32.64
C VAL A 182 23.16 14.53 33.26
N HIS A 183 23.94 13.64 32.64
CA HIS A 183 25.29 13.30 33.12
C HIS A 183 26.21 14.52 33.12
N ARG A 184 26.25 15.29 32.03
CA ARG A 184 27.03 16.53 31.97
C ARG A 184 26.63 17.53 33.06
N CYS A 185 25.33 17.70 33.31
CA CYS A 185 24.88 18.59 34.38
C CYS A 185 25.35 18.12 35.76
N ARG A 186 25.36 16.81 36.01
CA ARG A 186 25.85 16.22 37.27
C ARG A 186 27.35 16.41 37.44
N ASP A 187 28.13 16.18 36.39
CA ASP A 187 29.59 16.31 36.44
C ASP A 187 30.02 17.77 36.65
N HIS A 188 29.34 18.71 35.99
CA HIS A 188 29.54 20.14 36.23
C HIS A 188 29.17 20.56 37.67
N ALA A 189 28.11 20.00 38.24
CA ALA A 189 27.72 20.28 39.63
C ALA A 189 28.75 19.75 40.64
N LEU A 190 29.31 18.55 40.39
CA LEU A 190 30.35 17.97 41.24
C LEU A 190 31.67 18.74 41.14
N HIS A 191 32.06 19.21 39.95
CA HIS A 191 33.26 20.02 39.77
C HIS A 191 33.14 21.37 40.51
N ASN A 192 31.99 22.04 40.42
CA ASN A 192 31.74 23.30 41.14
C ASN A 192 31.70 23.13 42.68
N ALA A 193 31.38 21.93 43.18
CA ALA A 193 31.39 21.63 44.61
C ALA A 193 32.80 21.32 45.16
N GLN A 194 33.78 21.02 44.30
CA GLN A 194 35.18 20.78 44.71
C GLN A 194 36.06 22.03 44.64
N VAL A 195 35.59 23.08 43.96
CA VAL A 195 36.33 24.34 43.72
C VAL A 195 35.94 25.45 44.72
N ASN A 196 34.92 25.21 45.56
CA ASN A 196 34.60 26.04 46.73
C ASN A 196 35.00 25.33 48.02
#